data_AF-A0A368W4Q9-F1
#
_entry.id   AF-A0A368W4Q9-F1
#
_cell.length_a   1.000
_cell.length_b   1.000
_cell.length_c   1.000
_cell.angle_alpha   90.00
_cell.angle_beta   90.00
_cell.angle_gamma   90.00
#
_symmetry.space_group_name_H-M   'P 1'
#
loop_
_entity.id
_entity.type
_entity.pdbx_description
1 polymer ?
#
loop_
_entity_poly.entity_id
_entity_poly.type
_entity_poly.pdbx_seq_one_letter_code
_entity_poly.pdbx_strand_id
1 'polypeptide(L)'
;MEMTTTKRQELQRKADVLKQYEVYGYQVAYYLLENEQLAAQAATQALIELLKDEQFFNQPESCQKQRTKQLCMKQSLLAKMSVSASNPSLSRT
;
A
#
# COMPACT_ATOMS: atom_id res chain seq x y z
N MET A 1 -3.13 33.95 7.32
CA MET A 1 -2.27 33.10 6.46
C MET A 1 -1.68 31.89 7.21
N GLU A 2 -2.26 31.45 8.34
CA GLU A 2 -1.66 30.39 9.18
C GLU A 2 -2.15 28.96 8.88
N MET A 3 -3.37 28.80 8.35
CA MET A 3 -3.93 27.47 8.06
C MET A 3 -3.17 26.66 6.99
N THR A 4 -2.38 27.30 6.14
CA THR A 4 -1.62 26.62 5.07
C THR A 4 -0.36 25.93 5.60
N THR A 5 0.25 26.47 6.65
CA THR A 5 1.47 25.94 7.25
C THR A 5 1.19 24.67 8.06
N THR A 6 0.11 24.66 8.86
CA THR A 6 -0.28 23.50 9.67
C THR A 6 -0.64 22.29 8.80
N LYS A 7 -1.41 22.50 7.73
CA LYS A 7 -1.76 21.41 6.78
C LYS A 7 -0.55 20.83 6.07
N ARG A 8 0.42 21.68 5.71
CA ARG A 8 1.68 21.22 5.09
C ARG A 8 2.51 20.38 6.07
N GLN A 9 2.61 20.82 7.33
CA GLN A 9 3.31 20.07 8.38
C GLN A 9 2.66 18.71 8.65
N GLU A 10 1.32 18.67 8.70
CA GLU A 10 0.57 17.44 8.87
C GLU A 10 0.79 16.47 7.71
N LEU A 11 0.73 16.98 6.47
CA LEU A 11 1.00 16.18 5.27
C LEU A 11 2.43 15.62 5.27
N GLN A 12 3.41 16.43 5.68
CA GLN A 12 4.80 15.98 5.81
C GLN A 12 4.93 14.87 6.84
N ARG A 13 4.32 15.02 8.03
CA ARG A 13 4.30 13.96 9.06
C ARG A 13 3.70 12.66 8.49
N LYS A 14 2.57 12.75 7.78
CA LYS A 14 1.92 11.57 7.17
C LYS A 14 2.83 10.91 6.13
N ALA A 15 3.49 11.71 5.28
CA ALA A 15 4.45 11.21 4.31
C ALA A 15 5.63 10.49 4.98
N ASP A 16 6.18 11.06 6.06
CA ASP A 16 7.30 10.47 6.79
C ASP A 16 6.92 9.11 7.43
N VAL A 17 5.70 8.98 7.95
CA VAL A 17 5.17 7.70 8.47
C VAL A 17 5.01 6.69 7.33
N LEU A 18 4.38 7.07 6.22
CA LEU A 18 4.18 6.15 5.09
C LEU A 18 5.49 5.69 4.47
N LYS A 19 6.50 6.56 4.41
CA LYS A 19 7.84 6.25 3.90
C LYS A 19 8.52 5.11 4.65
N GLN A 20 8.29 5.01 5.97
CA GLN A 20 8.82 3.91 6.78
C GLN A 20 8.26 2.53 6.35
N TYR A 21 7.10 2.53 5.70
CA TYR A 21 6.41 1.33 5.25
C TYR A 21 6.57 1.03 3.76
N GLU A 22 7.24 1.87 2.98
CA GLU A 22 7.44 1.66 1.54
C GLU A 22 8.15 0.33 1.24
N VAL A 23 9.33 0.13 1.83
CA VAL A 23 10.13 -1.09 1.62
C VAL A 23 9.40 -2.31 2.17
N TYR A 24 8.80 -2.20 3.35
CA TYR A 24 8.06 -3.30 3.96
C TYR A 24 6.85 -3.71 3.13
N GLY A 25 6.05 -2.75 2.67
CA GLY A 25 4.89 -3.00 1.83
C GLY A 25 5.27 -3.62 0.49
N TYR A 26 6.34 -3.12 -0.13
CA TYR A 26 6.92 -3.69 -1.35
C TYR A 26 7.34 -5.15 -1.13
N GLN A 27 8.08 -5.46 -0.06
CA GLN A 27 8.52 -6.83 0.23
C GLN A 27 7.33 -7.79 0.43
N VAL A 28 6.30 -7.36 1.14
CA VAL A 28 5.07 -8.15 1.33
C VAL A 28 4.40 -8.43 -0.02
N ALA A 29 4.28 -7.41 -0.88
CA ALA A 29 3.66 -7.56 -2.19
C ALA A 29 4.50 -8.42 -3.14
N TYR A 30 5.82 -8.22 -3.14
CA TYR A 30 6.76 -8.95 -3.97
C TYR A 30 6.77 -10.45 -3.63
N TYR A 31 6.74 -10.79 -2.35
CA TYR A 31 6.64 -12.18 -1.92
C TYR A 31 5.39 -12.90 -2.45
N LEU A 32 4.29 -12.17 -2.69
CA LEU A 32 3.03 -12.74 -3.18
C LEU A 32 2.91 -12.77 -4.70
N LEU A 33 3.57 -11.82 -5.38
CA LEU A 33 3.40 -11.57 -6.80
C LEU A 33 4.59 -12.02 -7.64
N GLU A 34 5.78 -12.10 -7.03
CA GLU A 34 7.06 -12.44 -7.67
C GLU A 34 7.33 -11.60 -8.95
N ASN A 35 6.75 -10.40 -8.99
CA ASN A 35 6.80 -9.48 -10.11
C ASN A 35 7.00 -8.07 -9.56
N GLU A 36 8.13 -7.46 -9.89
CA GLU A 36 8.53 -6.15 -9.33
C GLU A 36 7.53 -5.05 -9.66
N GLN A 37 7.00 -5.02 -10.89
CA GLN A 37 6.09 -3.99 -11.35
C GLN A 37 4.74 -4.09 -10.64
N LEU A 38 4.17 -5.31 -10.56
CA LEU A 38 2.91 -5.54 -9.84
C LEU A 38 3.07 -5.30 -8.34
N ALA A 39 4.22 -5.68 -7.75
CA ALA A 39 4.51 -5.46 -6.34
C ALA A 39 4.61 -3.98 -6.00
N ALA A 40 5.35 -3.20 -6.81
CA ALA A 40 5.44 -1.75 -6.66
C ALA A 40 4.04 -1.11 -6.75
N GLN A 41 3.25 -1.48 -7.77
CA GLN A 41 1.90 -0.95 -7.94
C GLN A 41 0.99 -1.29 -6.75
N ALA A 42 0.99 -2.54 -6.28
CA ALA A 42 0.18 -2.98 -5.15
C ALA A 42 0.58 -2.26 -3.84
N ALA A 43 1.88 -2.11 -3.58
CA ALA A 43 2.39 -1.38 -2.43
C ALA A 43 2.03 0.11 -2.48
N THR A 44 2.20 0.77 -3.63
CA THR A 44 1.78 2.17 -3.82
C THR A 44 0.29 2.34 -3.58
N GLN A 45 -0.55 1.46 -4.13
CA GLN A 45 -2.01 1.53 -3.93
C GLN A 45 -2.38 1.33 -2.46
N ALA A 46 -1.68 0.44 -1.73
CA ALA A 46 -1.89 0.25 -0.31
C ALA A 46 -1.51 1.50 0.51
N LEU A 47 -0.38 2.16 0.20
CA LEU A 47 0.02 3.41 0.86
C LEU A 47 -0.95 4.55 0.58
N ILE A 48 -1.52 4.63 -0.62
CA ILE A 48 -2.58 5.61 -0.96
C ILE A 48 -3.85 5.34 -0.16
N GLU A 49 -4.22 4.08 0.08
CA GLU A 49 -5.36 3.73 0.94
C GLU A 49 -5.07 4.09 2.40
N LEU A 50 -3.86 3.83 2.90
CA LEU A 50 -3.44 4.22 4.25
C LEU A 50 -3.43 5.73 4.45
N LEU A 51 -3.04 6.51 3.44
CA LEU A 51 -3.05 7.97 3.50
C LEU A 51 -4.45 8.54 3.80
N LYS A 52 -5.50 7.83 3.37
CA LYS A 52 -6.91 8.20 3.60
C LYS A 52 -7.44 7.73 4.95
N ASP A 53 -6.71 6.85 5.64
CA ASP A 53 -7.08 6.29 6.94
C ASP A 53 -6.48 7.16 8.06
N GLU A 54 -7.24 8.16 8.51
CA GLU A 54 -6.79 9.07 9.57
C GLU A 54 -6.48 8.36 10.89
N GLN A 55 -7.15 7.23 11.16
CA GLN A 55 -6.93 6.47 12.39
C GLN A 55 -5.57 5.77 12.40
N PHE A 56 -5.10 5.33 11.23
CA PHE A 56 -3.79 4.70 11.08
C PHE A 56 -2.67 5.53 11.69
N PHE A 57 -2.63 6.84 11.44
CA PHE A 57 -1.56 7.73 11.91
C PHE A 57 -1.54 7.98 13.42
N ASN A 58 -2.60 7.57 14.13
CA ASN A 58 -2.75 7.70 15.57
C ASN A 58 -2.60 6.36 16.30
N GLN A 59 -2.45 5.25 15.57
CA GLN A 59 -2.25 3.92 16.13
C GLN A 59 -0.78 3.68 16.52
N PRO A 60 -0.50 2.76 17.46
CA PRO A 60 0.85 2.27 17.72
C PRO A 60 1.50 1.66 16.48
N GLU A 61 2.83 1.71 16.39
CA GLU A 61 3.61 1.20 15.26
C GLU A 61 3.31 -0.27 14.94
N SER A 62 3.07 -1.11 15.95
CA SER A 62 2.70 -2.52 15.77
C SER A 62 1.38 -2.69 15.02
N CYS A 63 0.38 -1.86 15.35
CA CYS A 63 -0.92 -1.83 14.68
C CYS A 63 -0.78 -1.27 13.25
N GLN A 64 0.00 -0.21 13.07
CA GLN A 64 0.31 0.35 11.76
C GLN A 64 0.97 -0.71 10.86
N LYS A 65 2.01 -1.39 11.34
CA LYS A 65 2.69 -2.46 10.59
C LYS A 65 1.75 -3.59 10.19
N GLN A 66 0.88 -4.04 11.10
CA GLN A 66 -0.13 -5.05 10.80
C GLN A 66 -1.12 -4.57 9.73
N ARG A 67 -1.60 -3.32 9.86
CA ARG A 67 -2.54 -2.71 8.92
C ARG A 67 -1.93 -2.56 7.52
N THR A 68 -0.69 -2.09 7.44
CA THR A 68 0.09 -2.01 6.20
C THR A 68 0.19 -3.38 5.54
N LYS A 69 0.55 -4.43 6.30
CA LYS A 69 0.64 -5.79 5.77
C LYS A 69 -0.69 -6.24 5.15
N GLN A 70 -1.80 -6.08 5.89
CA GLN A 70 -3.13 -6.49 5.42
C GLN A 70 -3.52 -5.79 4.12
N LEU A 71 -3.29 -4.48 4.02
CA LEU A 71 -3.59 -3.72 2.82
C LEU A 71 -2.70 -4.12 1.64
N CYS A 72 -1.40 -4.30 1.86
CA CYS A 72 -0.49 -4.76 0.80
C CYS A 72 -0.89 -6.15 0.29
N MET A 73 -1.26 -7.07 1.19
CA MET A 73 -1.78 -8.40 0.80
C MET A 73 -3.06 -8.28 -0.03
N LYS A 74 -4.03 -7.48 0.42
CA LYS A 74 -5.28 -7.22 -0.31
C LYS A 74 -5.02 -6.69 -1.72
N GLN A 75 -4.19 -5.63 -1.84
CA GLN A 75 -3.87 -5.03 -3.15
C GLN A 75 -3.11 -6.00 -4.06
N SER A 76 -2.26 -6.85 -3.48
CA SER A 76 -1.55 -7.88 -4.25
C SER A 76 -2.53 -8.91 -4.83
N LEU A 77 -3.50 -9.37 -4.04
CA LEU A 77 -4.53 -10.28 -4.53
C LEU A 77 -5.36 -9.64 -5.66
N LEU A 78 -5.73 -8.36 -5.51
CA LEU A 78 -6.45 -7.62 -6.57
C LEU A 78 -5.61 -7.49 -7.85
N ALA A 79 -4.32 -7.16 -7.73
CA ALA A 79 -3.41 -7.07 -8.86
C ALA A 79 -3.23 -8.41 -9.56
N LYS A 80 -3.17 -9.51 -8.81
CA LYS A 80 -3.10 -10.86 -9.38
C LYS A 80 -4.37 -11.21 -10.15
N MET A 81 -5.55 -10.90 -9.59
CA MET A 81 -6.84 -11.15 -10.24
C MET A 81 -7.02 -10.36 -11.52
N SER A 82 -6.59 -9.10 -11.57
CA SER A 82 -6.70 -8.27 -12.79
C SER A 82 -5.82 -8.79 -13.92
N VAL A 83 -4.62 -9.29 -13.61
CA VAL A 83 -3.75 -9.95 -14.59
C VAL A 83 -4.37 -11.24 -15.11
N SER A 84 -4.92 -12.09 -14.24
CA SER A 84 -5.59 -13.33 -14.66
C SER A 84 -6.84 -13.06 -15.51
N ALA A 85 -7.61 -12.01 -15.21
CA ALA A 85 -8.77 -11.62 -16.01
C ALA A 85 -8.40 -11.06 -17.40
N SER A 86 -7.19 -10.49 -17.52
CA SER A 86 -6.67 -9.92 -18.77
C SER A 86 -6.03 -10.98 -19.69
N ASN A 87 -5.71 -12.17 -19.16
CA ASN A 87 -5.17 -13.32 -19.91
C ASN A 87 -6.15 -14.52 -19.88
N PRO A 88 -7.21 -14.54 -20.72
CA PRO A 88 -8.14 -15.67 -20.79
C PRO A 88 -7.58 -16.92 -21.49
N SER A 89 -6.30 -16.94 -21.89
CA SER A 89 -5.69 -18.01 -22.67
C SER A 89 -4.94 -19.03 -21.79
N LEU A 90 -5.62 -19.73 -20.87
CA LEU A 90 -5.13 -20.99 -20.29
C LEU A 90 -6.24 -21.80 -19.58
N SER A 91 -7.44 -21.79 -20.16
CA SER A 91 -8.51 -22.72 -19.82
C SER A 91 -8.95 -23.49 -21.07
N ARG A 92 -8.06 -24.32 -21.61
CA ARG A 92 -8.44 -25.42 -22.52
C ARG A 92 -7.57 -26.63 -22.23
N THR A 93 -8.18 -27.61 -21.58
CA THR A 93 -8.20 -29.03 -21.96
C THR A 93 -9.41 -29.65 -21.30
#